data_AF-A0A453EV33-F1
#
_entry.id   AF-A0A453EV33-F1
#
_cell.length_a   1.000
_cell.length_b   1.000
_cell.length_c   1.000
_cell.angle_alpha   90.00
_cell.angle_beta   90.00
_cell.angle_gamma   90.00
#
_symmetry.space_group_name_H-M   'P 1'
#
loop_
_entity.id
_entity.type
_entity.pdbx_description
1 polymer ?
#
loop_
_entity_poly.entity_id
_entity_poly.type
_entity_poly.pdbx_seq_one_letter_code
_entity_poly.pdbx_strand_id
1 'polypeptide(L)' 'MSGTAAPRYAPDDPTVPKPWRGLVDGTTGYLYYWNPDTNVTQYEKPVPPEAQL' A
#
# COMPACT_ATOMS: atom_id res chain seq x y z
N MET A 1 26.57 5.60 2.83
CA MET A 1 25.47 5.58 3.81
C MET A 1 24.27 6.13 3.07
N SER A 2 23.17 5.44 2.78
CA SER A 2 22.61 4.18 3.25
C SER A 2 21.83 3.59 2.06
N GLY A 3 21.86 2.27 1.89
CA GLY A 3 21.01 1.62 0.89
C GLY A 3 19.55 1.98 1.15
N THR A 4 18.79 2.26 0.10
CA THR A 4 17.33 2.43 0.18
C THR A 4 16.76 1.21 0.87
N ALA A 5 16.26 1.36 2.09
CA ALA A 5 15.71 0.23 2.81
C ALA A 5 14.47 -0.26 2.06
N ALA A 6 14.36 -1.58 1.90
CA ALA A 6 13.25 -2.18 1.19
C ALA A 6 11.91 -1.79 1.86
N PRO A 7 10.84 -1.57 1.07
CA PRO A 7 9.51 -1.39 1.63
C PRO A 7 9.12 -2.59 2.50
N ARG A 8 8.43 -2.31 3.61
CA ARG A 8 7.91 -3.33 4.52
C ARG A 8 6.40 -3.35 4.48
N TYR A 9 5.78 -4.53 4.68
CA TYR A 9 4.34 -4.60 4.84
C TYR A 9 3.91 -3.82 6.09
N ALA A 10 2.87 -3.02 5.94
CA ALA A 10 2.14 -2.46 7.06
C ALA A 10 1.38 -3.60 7.79
N PRO A 11 0.98 -3.39 9.05
CA PRO A 11 0.08 -4.31 9.73
C PRO A 11 -1.21 -4.54 8.92
N ASP A 12 -1.79 -5.72 9.08
CA ASP A 12 -3.07 -6.05 8.45
C ASP A 12 -4.14 -5.05 8.89
N ASP A 13 -4.72 -4.34 7.92
CA ASP A 13 -5.82 -3.41 8.11
C ASP A 13 -7.05 -3.95 7.37
N PRO A 14 -8.10 -4.43 8.08
CA PRO A 14 -9.29 -4.99 7.45
C PRO A 14 -10.13 -3.95 6.69
N THR A 15 -9.84 -2.65 6.85
CA THR A 15 -10.49 -1.57 6.11
C THR A 15 -9.88 -1.35 4.72
N VAL A 16 -8.73 -1.96 4.44
CA VAL A 16 -8.11 -1.91 3.10
C VAL A 16 -8.78 -2.97 2.22
N PRO A 17 -9.42 -2.58 1.11
CA PRO A 17 -10.08 -3.53 0.22
C PRO A 17 -9.06 -4.45 -0.46
N LYS A 18 -9.34 -5.76 -0.50
CA LYS A 18 -8.55 -6.71 -1.30
C LYS A 18 -8.65 -6.33 -2.79
N PRO A 19 -7.58 -6.47 -3.59
CA PRO A 19 -6.29 -7.13 -3.28
C PRO A 19 -5.23 -6.19 -2.68
N TRP A 20 -5.57 -4.94 -2.37
CA TRP A 20 -4.60 -3.93 -1.95
C TRP A 20 -3.88 -4.29 -0.66
N ARG A 21 -2.61 -3.89 -0.57
CA ARG A 21 -1.74 -4.09 0.60
C ARG A 21 -1.11 -2.76 1.00
N GLY A 22 -1.11 -2.47 2.30
CA GLY A 22 -0.35 -1.36 2.86
C GLY A 22 1.14 -1.68 2.90
N LEU A 23 1.97 -0.73 2.47
CA LEU A 23 3.43 -0.80 2.48
C LEU A 23 4.00 0.48 3.08
N VAL A 24 5.03 0.35 3.90
CA VAL A 24 5.80 1.48 4.44
C VAL A 24 7.11 1.58 3.67
N ASP A 25 7.32 2.70 3.01
CA ASP A 25 8.56 3.02 2.31
C ASP A 25 9.73 3.02 3.30
N GLY A 26 10.78 2.25 3.03
CA GLY A 26 11.90 2.10 3.96
C GLY A 26 12.82 3.32 4.03
N THR A 27 12.73 4.24 3.07
CA THR A 27 13.55 5.45 3.01
C THR A 27 12.90 6.61 3.77
N THR A 28 11.59 6.76 3.62
CA THR A 28 10.82 7.91 4.13
C THR A 28 9.93 7.55 5.32
N GLY A 29 9.57 6.28 5.48
CA GLY A 29 8.59 5.83 6.45
C GLY A 29 7.13 6.12 6.04
N TYR A 30 6.88 6.58 4.81
CA TYR A 30 5.52 6.87 4.35
C TYR A 30 4.75 5.59 4.02
N LEU A 31 3.47 5.58 4.43
CA LEU A 31 2.51 4.54 4.06
C LEU A 31 1.99 4.80 2.65
N TYR A 32 1.99 3.76 1.83
CA TYR A 32 1.36 3.72 0.52
C TYR A 32 0.68 2.36 0.32
N TYR A 33 -0.21 2.27 -0.67
CA TYR A 33 -0.98 1.08 -0.97
C TYR A 33 -0.54 0.54 -2.32
N TRP A 34 -0.33 -0.76 -2.40
CA TRP A 34 0.04 -1.48 -3.61
C TRP A 34 -0.98 -2.56 -3.94
N ASN A 35 -1.40 -2.62 -5.19
CA ASN A 35 -2.23 -3.70 -5.71
C ASN A 35 -1.32 -4.72 -6.44
N PRO A 36 -1.15 -5.95 -5.92
CA PRO A 36 -0.29 -6.95 -6.55
C PRO A 36 -0.84 -7.49 -7.87
N ASP A 37 -2.15 -7.39 -8.11
CA ASP A 37 -2.79 -7.93 -9.31
C ASP A 37 -2.58 -6.98 -10.50
N THR A 38 -2.61 -5.67 -10.26
CA THR A 38 -2.43 -4.62 -11.29
C THR A 38 -1.06 -3.94 -11.25
N ASN A 39 -0.27 -4.21 -10.21
CA ASN A 39 0.99 -3.57 -9.90
C ASN A 39 0.90 -2.03 -9.73
N VAL A 40 -0.28 -1.51 -9.41
CA VAL A 40 -0.51 -0.07 -9.16
C VAL A 40 -0.15 0.28 -7.71
N THR A 41 0.47 1.44 -7.52
CA THR A 41 0.75 2.03 -6.22
C THR A 41 0.07 3.39 -6.07
N GLN A 42 -0.43 3.72 -4.87
CA GLN A 42 -1.04 5.01 -4.55
C GLN A 42 -0.84 5.38 -3.08
N TYR A 43 -0.97 6.66 -2.73
CA TYR A 43 -0.86 7.11 -1.34
C TYR A 43 -2.23 7.17 -0.64
N GLU A 44 -3.29 7.43 -1.39
CA GLU A 44 -4.66 7.45 -0.91
C GLU A 44 -5.15 6.04 -0.57
N LYS A 45 -5.90 5.89 0.52
CA LYS A 45 -6.50 4.59 0.88
C LYS A 45 -7.47 4.18 -0.24
N PRO A 46 -7.30 2.99 -0.84
CA PRO A 46 -8.19 2.52 -1.89
C PRO A 46 -9.59 2.28 -1.32
N VAL A 47 -10.60 2.55 -2.12
CA VAL A 47 -12.00 2.27 -1.80
C VAL A 47 -12.42 0.94 -2.43
N PRO A 48 -13.39 0.21 -1.84
CA PRO A 48 -13.94 -0.98 -2.47
C PRO A 48 -14.47 -0.68 -3.87
N PRO A 49 -14.38 -1.62 -4.83
CA PRO A 49 -14.90 -1.43 -6.18
C PRO A 49 -16.38 -1.03 -6.21
N GLU A 50 -17.18 -1.52 -5.26
CA GLU A 50 -18.61 -1.19 -5.13
C GLU A 50 -18.87 0.27 -4.73
N ALA A 51 -17.89 0.94 -4.11
CA ALA A 51 -17.98 2.35 -3.74
C ALA A 51 -17.52 3.30 -4.88
N GLN A 52 -17.10 2.75 -6.01
CA GLN A 52 -16.73 3.48 -7.23
C GLN A 52 -17.82 3.44 -8.32
N LEU A 53 -18.99 2.88 -8.03
CA LEU A 53 -20.15 2.81 -8.93
C LEU A 53 -21.15 3.95 -8.69
#